data_AF-U5CZU7-F1
#
_entry.id   AF-U5CZU7-F1
#
_cell.length_a   1.000
_cell.length_b   1.000
_cell.length_c   1.000
_cell.angle_alpha   90.00
_cell.angle_beta   90.00
_cell.angle_gamma   90.00
#
_symmetry.space_group_name_H-M   'P 1'
#
loop_
_entity.id
_entity.type
_entity.pdbx_description
1 polymer ?
#
loop_
_entity_poly.entity_id
_entity_poly.type
_entity_poly.pdbx_seq_one_letter_code
_entity_poly.pdbx_strand_id
1 'polypeptide(L)'
;GLLGYFSLLEGCLAMIRDHQRNHTISYQWVVRARLDSFWSGPLPPTAFVPDTYIAPLGLQFSGLNDRFSVSSFQVFEVAMSRLSAASALHAKGLRKLNSEKTLAKVLEEAKVEWDIQASSKYSLIPENIFNYISK
;
A
#
# COMPACT_ATOMS: atom_id res chain seq x y z
N GLY A 1 14.44 2.29 10.93
CA GLY A 1 13.37 1.88 11.87
C GLY A 1 12.00 2.18 11.31
N LEU A 2 10.92 1.73 11.96
CA LEU A 2 9.55 1.80 11.43
C LEU A 2 9.08 3.23 11.06
N LEU A 3 9.35 4.22 11.92
CA LEU A 3 9.00 5.62 11.63
C LEU A 3 9.77 6.18 10.43
N GLY A 4 11.03 5.79 10.27
CA GLY A 4 11.82 6.15 9.09
C GLY A 4 11.22 5.57 7.80
N TYR A 5 10.69 4.34 7.85
CA TYR A 5 9.95 3.76 6.72
C TYR A 5 8.69 4.57 6.40
N PHE A 6 7.91 4.96 7.41
CA PHE A 6 6.72 5.80 7.19
C PHE A 6 7.07 7.18 6.61
N SER A 7 8.18 7.77 7.04
CA SER A 7 8.68 9.03 6.46
C SER A 7 8.99 8.90 4.96
N LEU A 8 9.53 7.76 4.51
CA LEU A 8 9.79 7.52 3.08
C LEU A 8 8.49 7.44 2.28
N LEU A 9 7.45 6.83 2.84
CA LEU A 9 6.15 6.68 2.19
C LEU A 9 5.46 8.02 1.98
N GLU A 10 5.48 8.88 3.00
CA GLU A 10 4.93 10.24 2.88
C GLU A 10 5.79 11.12 1.96
N GLY A 11 7.11 10.92 1.94
CA GLY A 11 7.99 11.53 0.95
C GLY A 11 7.61 11.15 -0.49
N CYS A 12 7.36 9.86 -0.76
CA CYS A 12 6.87 9.42 -2.07
C CYS A 12 5.55 10.08 -2.44
N LEU A 13 4.61 10.19 -1.50
CA LEU A 13 3.34 10.86 -1.74
C LEU A 13 3.53 12.35 -2.08
N ALA A 14 4.42 13.04 -1.38
CA ALA A 14 4.77 14.43 -1.68
C ALA A 14 5.30 14.58 -3.11
N MET A 15 6.24 13.72 -3.54
CA MET A 15 6.76 13.75 -4.91
C MET A 15 5.68 13.54 -5.97
N ILE A 16 4.73 12.62 -5.74
CA ILE A 16 3.63 12.38 -6.68
C ILE A 16 2.71 13.60 -6.75
N ARG A 17 2.38 14.22 -5.61
CA ARG A 17 1.61 15.47 -5.57
C ARG A 17 2.33 16.61 -6.28
N ASP A 18 3.65 16.73 -6.11
CA ASP A 18 4.45 17.77 -6.76
C ASP A 18 4.45 17.59 -8.28
N HIS A 19 4.59 16.35 -8.74
CA HIS A 19 4.49 16.03 -10.16
C HIS A 19 3.11 16.39 -10.74
N GLN A 20 2.02 16.03 -10.05
CA GLN A 20 0.66 16.42 -10.47
C GLN A 20 0.52 17.95 -10.61
N ARG A 21 1.02 18.72 -9.63
CA ARG A 21 0.97 20.19 -9.65
C ARG A 21 1.82 20.79 -10.77
N ASN A 22 3.05 20.30 -10.94
CA ASN A 22 3.99 20.82 -11.94
C ASN A 22 3.55 20.54 -13.38
N HIS A 23 2.71 19.52 -13.59
CA HIS A 23 2.23 19.14 -14.92
C HIS A 23 0.74 19.37 -15.14
N THR A 24 0.01 19.91 -14.15
CA THR A 24 -1.46 20.11 -14.21
C THR A 24 -2.20 18.81 -14.60
N ILE A 25 -1.77 17.69 -14.03
CA ILE A 25 -2.40 16.38 -14.24
C ILE A 25 -2.94 15.85 -12.91
N SER A 26 -3.95 14.98 -12.99
CA SER A 26 -4.50 14.27 -11.83
C SER A 26 -4.50 12.78 -12.10
N TYR A 27 -3.85 12.02 -11.22
CA TYR A 27 -3.94 10.57 -11.20
C TYR A 27 -5.28 10.16 -10.60
N GLN A 28 -6.05 9.37 -11.33
CA GLN A 28 -7.27 8.77 -10.78
C GLN A 28 -6.96 7.50 -9.98
N TRP A 29 -5.96 6.74 -10.45
CA TRP A 29 -5.59 5.44 -9.90
C TRP A 29 -4.09 5.36 -9.67
N VAL A 30 -3.71 4.63 -8.63
CA VAL A 30 -2.32 4.32 -8.31
C VAL A 30 -2.18 2.80 -8.23
N VAL A 31 -1.24 2.28 -8.99
CA VAL A 31 -0.72 0.93 -8.85
C VAL A 31 0.65 1.04 -8.19
N ARG A 32 0.77 0.57 -6.96
CA ARG A 32 2.04 0.53 -6.23
C ARG A 32 2.61 -0.87 -6.33
N ALA A 33 3.89 -0.97 -6.64
CA ALA A 33 4.66 -2.19 -6.46
C ALA A 33 6.03 -1.84 -5.87
N ARG A 34 6.65 -2.75 -5.13
CA ARG A 34 8.08 -2.65 -4.87
C ARG A 34 8.87 -2.95 -6.14
N LEU A 35 10.07 -2.39 -6.22
CA LEU A 35 11.00 -2.61 -7.32
C LEU A 35 11.40 -4.09 -7.48
N ASP A 36 11.40 -4.85 -6.38
CA ASP A 36 11.69 -6.29 -6.37
C ASP A 36 10.45 -7.17 -6.57
N SER A 37 9.30 -6.56 -6.82
CA SER A 37 8.04 -7.25 -7.06
C SER A 37 7.66 -7.15 -8.52
N PHE A 38 7.02 -8.19 -9.04
CA PHE A 38 6.54 -8.25 -10.40
C PHE A 38 5.15 -8.90 -10.42
N TRP A 39 4.38 -8.60 -11.45
CA TRP A 39 3.08 -9.19 -11.69
C TRP A 39 3.04 -9.74 -13.12
N SER A 40 2.33 -10.84 -13.33
CA SER A 40 2.47 -11.68 -14.53
C SER A 40 1.65 -11.24 -15.74
N GLY A 41 0.83 -10.19 -15.63
CA GLY A 41 -0.02 -9.72 -16.72
C GLY A 41 -0.80 -8.44 -16.41
N PRO A 42 -1.49 -7.85 -17.38
CA PRO A 42 -2.25 -6.62 -17.15
C PRO A 42 -3.27 -6.77 -16.03
N LEU A 43 -3.51 -5.70 -15.28
CA LEU A 43 -4.57 -5.67 -14.28
C LEU A 43 -5.93 -5.61 -14.99
N PRO A 44 -6.85 -6.60 -14.82
CA PRO A 44 -8.21 -6.47 -15.31
C PRO A 44 -8.92 -5.27 -14.67
N PRO A 45 -9.94 -4.73 -15.35
CA PRO A 45 -10.73 -3.60 -14.85
C PRO A 45 -11.29 -3.79 -13.44
N THR A 46 -11.54 -5.03 -13.02
CA THR A 46 -12.03 -5.38 -11.68
C THR A 46 -11.05 -5.06 -10.55
N ALA A 47 -9.78 -4.77 -10.83
CA ALA A 47 -8.82 -4.30 -9.83
C ALA A 47 -8.96 -2.81 -9.48
N PHE A 48 -9.78 -2.06 -10.22
CA PHE A 48 -9.95 -0.62 -10.01
C PHE A 48 -11.30 -0.39 -9.31
N VAL A 49 -11.35 -0.71 -8.02
CA VAL A 49 -12.56 -0.59 -7.19
C VAL A 49 -12.55 0.75 -6.45
N PRO A 50 -13.55 1.62 -6.65
CA PRO A 50 -13.63 2.92 -5.97
C PRO A 50 -13.61 2.77 -4.45
N ASP A 51 -13.05 3.77 -3.77
CA ASP A 51 -13.02 3.87 -2.30
C ASP A 51 -12.45 2.65 -1.56
N THR A 52 -11.71 1.80 -2.29
CA THR A 52 -11.17 0.53 -1.77
C THR A 52 -9.67 0.48 -1.95
N TYR A 53 -8.97 0.06 -0.91
CA TYR A 53 -7.54 -0.26 -0.96
C TYR A 53 -7.36 -1.76 -1.19
N ILE A 54 -6.89 -2.13 -2.39
CA ILE A 54 -6.65 -3.54 -2.73
C ILE A 54 -5.20 -3.88 -2.43
N ALA A 55 -4.96 -4.84 -1.56
CA ALA A 55 -3.63 -5.32 -1.24
C ALA A 55 -3.65 -6.78 -0.74
N PRO A 56 -2.61 -7.58 -1.01
CA PRO A 56 -2.52 -8.94 -0.47
C PRO A 56 -2.47 -8.94 1.06
N LEU A 57 -2.88 -10.05 1.67
CA LEU A 57 -2.64 -10.29 3.10
C LEU A 57 -1.13 -10.37 3.39
N GLY A 58 -0.76 -9.80 4.54
CA GLY A 58 0.53 -9.99 5.18
C GLY A 58 0.70 -11.43 5.64
N LEU A 59 1.68 -12.12 5.07
CA LEU A 59 1.98 -13.52 5.39
C LEU A 59 2.56 -13.69 6.80
N GLN A 60 3.26 -12.69 7.32
CA GLN A 60 4.03 -12.82 8.56
C GLN A 60 3.35 -12.18 9.76
N PHE A 61 2.57 -11.11 9.58
CA PHE A 61 2.07 -10.34 10.72
C PHE A 61 0.57 -10.02 10.69
N SER A 62 -0.19 -10.73 9.85
CA SER A 62 -1.66 -10.68 9.81
C SER A 62 -2.23 -9.26 9.60
N GLY A 63 -1.51 -8.40 8.87
CA GLY A 63 -2.01 -7.11 8.40
C GLY A 63 -2.07 -7.04 6.88
N LEU A 64 -2.00 -5.82 6.33
CA LEU A 64 -1.98 -5.61 4.88
C LEU A 64 -0.54 -5.52 4.36
N ASN A 65 -0.25 -6.30 3.32
CA ASN A 65 1.04 -6.28 2.66
C ASN A 65 1.01 -5.24 1.55
N ASP A 66 1.68 -4.11 1.80
CA ASP A 66 1.71 -2.98 0.87
C ASP A 66 2.68 -3.17 -0.30
N ARG A 67 3.39 -4.31 -0.40
CA ARG A 67 4.37 -4.56 -1.48
C ARG A 67 3.76 -4.48 -2.88
N PHE A 68 2.46 -4.74 -2.98
CA PHE A 68 1.64 -4.45 -4.15
C PHE A 68 0.29 -3.89 -3.70
N SER A 69 -0.19 -2.83 -4.34
CA SER A 69 -1.55 -2.35 -4.12
C SER A 69 -2.13 -1.62 -5.32
N VAL A 70 -3.45 -1.60 -5.38
CA VAL A 70 -4.24 -0.84 -6.36
C VAL A 70 -5.30 -0.05 -5.60
N SER A 71 -5.41 1.24 -5.89
CA SER A 71 -6.43 2.10 -5.26
C SER A 71 -6.62 3.40 -6.03
N SER A 72 -7.70 4.12 -5.76
CA SER A 72 -7.83 5.51 -6.19
C SER A 72 -6.75 6.37 -5.54
N PHE A 73 -6.41 7.51 -6.14
CA PHE A 73 -5.38 8.39 -5.59
C PHE A 73 -5.72 8.86 -4.16
N GLN A 74 -6.99 9.17 -3.89
CA GLN A 74 -7.46 9.62 -2.58
C GLN A 74 -7.28 8.54 -1.50
N VAL A 75 -7.59 7.28 -1.84
CA VAL A 75 -7.36 6.14 -0.94
C VAL A 75 -5.87 5.89 -0.75
N PHE A 76 -5.07 6.02 -1.82
CA PHE A 76 -3.62 5.90 -1.75
C PHE A 76 -3.01 6.95 -0.80
N GLU A 77 -3.51 8.19 -0.81
CA GLU A 77 -3.08 9.26 0.10
C GLU A 77 -3.24 8.85 1.56
N VAL A 78 -4.42 8.32 1.91
CA VAL A 78 -4.70 7.79 3.24
C VAL A 78 -3.75 6.65 3.59
N ALA A 79 -3.57 5.68 2.69
CA ALA A 79 -2.68 4.54 2.93
C ALA A 79 -1.21 4.95 3.18
N MET A 80 -0.76 6.04 2.57
CA MET A 80 0.61 6.54 2.72
C MET A 80 0.80 7.42 3.95
N SER A 81 -0.25 8.02 4.53
CA SER A 81 -0.17 8.96 5.66
C SER A 81 0.06 8.31 7.03
N ARG A 82 0.92 7.28 7.09
CA ARG A 82 1.16 6.47 8.30
C ARG A 82 1.99 7.17 9.36
N LEU A 83 2.91 8.06 8.97
CA LEU A 83 3.70 8.84 9.92
C LEU A 83 2.81 9.92 10.55
N SER A 84 2.07 10.64 9.72
CA SER A 84 1.09 11.65 10.10
C SER A 84 -0.02 11.07 10.99
N ALA A 85 -0.48 9.83 10.73
CA ALA A 85 -1.48 9.16 11.55
C ALA A 85 -0.93 8.60 12.88
N ALA A 86 0.39 8.46 13.05
CA ALA A 86 0.99 7.75 14.18
C ALA A 86 0.55 8.32 15.55
N SER A 87 0.53 9.64 15.69
CA SER A 87 0.09 10.30 16.94
C SER A 87 -1.39 10.06 17.25
N ALA A 88 -2.25 10.08 16.24
CA ALA A 88 -3.68 9.82 16.41
C ALA A 88 -3.96 8.35 16.79
N LEU A 89 -3.28 7.42 16.13
CA LEU A 89 -3.34 6.00 16.50
C LEU A 89 -2.85 5.77 17.93
N HIS A 90 -1.77 6.45 18.32
CA HIS A 90 -1.26 6.40 19.68
C HIS A 90 -2.24 6.98 20.70
N ALA A 91 -2.90 8.11 20.41
CA ALA A 91 -3.92 8.68 21.29
C ALA A 91 -5.10 7.72 21.53
N LYS A 92 -5.44 6.89 20.54
CA LYS A 92 -6.50 5.86 20.63
C LYS A 92 -6.09 4.58 21.36
N GLY A 93 -4.92 4.55 22.00
CA GLY A 93 -4.45 3.37 22.73
C GLY A 93 -3.93 2.25 21.82
N LEU A 94 -3.84 2.45 20.50
CA LEU A 94 -3.25 1.47 19.61
C LEU A 94 -1.73 1.44 19.81
N ARG A 95 -1.19 0.28 20.17
CA ARG A 95 0.22 0.08 20.54
C ARG A 95 0.79 -1.12 19.80
N LYS A 96 2.13 -1.21 19.74
CA LYS A 96 2.87 -2.35 19.17
C LYS A 96 2.42 -2.69 17.73
N LEU A 97 2.04 -1.67 16.96
CA LEU A 97 1.71 -1.82 15.55
C LEU A 97 3.01 -1.93 14.75
N ASN A 98 3.12 -2.97 13.92
CA ASN A 98 4.12 -3.03 12.87
C ASN A 98 3.59 -2.33 11.60
N SER A 99 4.34 -2.38 10.50
CA SER A 99 3.94 -1.73 9.25
C SER A 99 2.58 -2.20 8.72
N GLU A 100 2.36 -3.52 8.66
CA GLU A 100 1.14 -4.11 8.09
C GLU A 100 -0.11 -3.77 8.92
N LYS A 101 0.01 -3.86 10.25
CA LYS A 101 -1.08 -3.51 11.18
C LYS A 101 -1.33 -2.01 11.21
N THR A 102 -0.28 -1.20 11.08
CA THR A 102 -0.45 0.26 11.00
C THR A 102 -1.23 0.63 9.76
N LEU A 103 -0.92 0.03 8.61
CA LEU A 103 -1.68 0.28 7.37
C LEU A 103 -3.16 -0.06 7.54
N ALA A 104 -3.49 -1.26 8.03
CA ALA A 104 -4.87 -1.65 8.27
C ALA A 104 -5.60 -0.65 9.19
N LYS A 105 -4.94 -0.24 10.29
CA LYS A 105 -5.53 0.74 11.21
C LYS A 105 -5.70 2.13 10.60
N VAL A 106 -4.77 2.59 9.77
CA VAL A 106 -4.94 3.89 9.08
C VAL A 106 -6.16 3.87 8.16
N LEU A 107 -6.36 2.78 7.41
CA LEU A 107 -7.52 2.62 6.53
C LEU A 107 -8.83 2.52 7.33
N GLU A 108 -8.86 1.70 8.38
CA GLU A 108 -10.03 1.55 9.27
C GLU A 108 -10.43 2.89 9.91
N GLU A 109 -9.47 3.66 10.43
CA GLU A 109 -9.73 4.95 11.08
C GLU A 109 -10.22 6.02 10.09
N ALA A 110 -9.82 5.89 8.82
CA ALA A 110 -10.30 6.74 7.74
C ALA A 110 -11.61 6.22 7.11
N LYS A 111 -12.15 5.09 7.59
CA LYS A 111 -13.33 4.41 7.01
C LYS A 111 -13.15 4.07 5.52
N VAL A 112 -11.93 3.69 5.16
CA VAL A 112 -11.60 3.20 3.83
C VAL A 112 -11.72 1.68 3.83
N GLU A 113 -12.53 1.17 2.91
CA GLU A 113 -12.66 -0.27 2.70
C GLU A 113 -11.33 -0.83 2.16
N TRP A 114 -11.01 -2.06 2.53
CA TRP A 114 -9.85 -2.74 1.97
C TRP A 114 -10.20 -4.18 1.64
N ASP A 115 -9.70 -4.64 0.51
CA ASP A 115 -9.92 -6.01 0.03
C ASP A 115 -8.58 -6.71 -0.19
N ILE A 116 -8.57 -7.98 0.19
CA ILE A 116 -7.47 -8.91 0.00
C ILE A 116 -7.55 -9.63 -1.35
N GLN A 117 -8.56 -9.29 -2.17
CA GLN A 117 -8.73 -9.78 -3.55
C GLN A 117 -7.58 -9.38 -4.46
N ALA A 118 -6.58 -10.24 -4.48
CA ALA A 118 -5.63 -10.42 -5.58
C ALA A 118 -4.73 -11.64 -5.39
N SER A 119 -4.62 -12.22 -4.18
CA SER A 119 -3.67 -13.31 -3.92
C SER A 119 -3.90 -14.56 -4.78
N SER A 120 -5.11 -14.77 -5.31
CA SER A 120 -5.44 -15.89 -6.21
C SER A 120 -5.44 -15.56 -7.71
N LYS A 121 -5.47 -14.27 -8.11
CA LYS A 121 -5.53 -13.84 -9.53
C LYS A 121 -4.28 -13.14 -10.03
N TYR A 122 -3.49 -12.56 -9.13
CA TYR A 122 -2.22 -11.92 -9.42
C TYR A 122 -1.21 -12.63 -8.58
N SER A 123 -0.55 -13.61 -9.18
CA SER A 123 0.59 -14.27 -8.57
C SER A 123 1.67 -13.20 -8.35
N LEU A 124 1.65 -12.55 -7.19
CA LEU A 124 2.86 -12.00 -6.61
C LEU A 124 3.71 -13.23 -6.36
N ILE A 125 4.67 -13.46 -7.26
CA ILE A 125 5.55 -14.60 -7.15
C ILE A 125 6.20 -14.54 -5.77
N PRO A 126 6.01 -15.55 -4.92
CA PRO A 126 6.66 -15.60 -3.62
C PRO A 126 8.18 -15.48 -3.81
N GLU A 127 8.87 -14.80 -2.88
CA GLU A 127 10.33 -14.61 -2.86
C GLU A 127 11.12 -15.92 -3.10
N ASN A 128 10.51 -17.09 -2.87
CA ASN A 128 11.11 -18.41 -3.05
C ASN A 128 11.53 -18.76 -4.50
N ILE A 129 11.12 -17.99 -5.54
CA ILE A 129 11.63 -18.21 -6.91
C ILE A 129 13.03 -17.57 -7.12
N PHE A 130 13.44 -16.59 -6.31
CA PHE A 130 14.80 -16.04 -6.42
C PHE A 130 15.90 -17.02 -5.97
N ASN A 131 15.55 -18.13 -5.30
CA ASN A 131 16.48 -19.24 -5.06
C ASN A 131 16.78 -20.09 -6.31
N TYR A 132 16.15 -19.80 -7.46
CA TYR A 132 16.39 -20.50 -8.74
C TYR A 132 17.10 -19.66 -9.80
N ILE A 133 17.44 -18.40 -9.53
CA ILE A 133 18.32 -17.58 -10.40
C ILE A 133 19.64 -17.28 -9.67
N SER A 134 20.25 -18.34 -9.15
CA SER A 134 21.69 -18.39 -8.93
C SER A 134 22.19 -19.79 -9.28
N LYS A 135 22.49 -20.00 -10.55
CA LYS A 135 23.59 -20.83 -11.06
C LYS A 135 23.89 -20.44 -12.50
#